data_AF-A0A8X6LTZ7-F1
#
_entry.id   AF-A0A8X6LTZ7-F1
#
_cell.length_a   1.000
_cell.length_b   1.000
_cell.length_c   1.000
_cell.angle_alpha   90.00
_cell.angle_beta   90.00
_cell.angle_gamma   90.00
#
_symmetry.space_group_name_H-M   'P 1'
#
loop_
_entity.id
_entity.type
_entity.pdbx_description
1 polymer ?
#
loop_
_entity_poly.entity_id
_entity_poly.type
_entity_poly.pdbx_seq_one_letter_code
_entity_poly.pdbx_strand_id
1 'polypeptide(L)'
;MDFTVASPKAYDSDSQLLGRQILEYEVLKKTEHSCVPNVAEIEVKIKLETCKKRVRDETSVPVLQIFQEELSELYQKVYDFVAKIPTYSSAKTALCRERRKALGATQNPQNANDIQFANDTLMLFNGKNFLRLDFENDQDNRILVFEGEESRYLFLRWNS
;
A
#
# COMPACT_ATOMS: atom_id res chain seq x y z
N MET A 1 25.97 32.31 6.03
CA MET A 1 25.45 31.17 6.82
C MET A 1 25.97 29.94 6.13
N ASP A 2 27.01 29.35 6.73
CA ASP A 2 27.85 28.34 6.10
C ASP A 2 27.22 26.96 6.28
N PHE A 3 27.11 26.20 5.19
CA PHE A 3 26.66 24.81 5.20
C PHE A 3 27.90 23.91 5.25
N THR A 4 28.14 23.31 6.42
CA THR A 4 29.20 22.29 6.58
C THR A 4 28.67 20.95 6.08
N VAL A 5 29.23 20.46 4.98
CA VAL A 5 28.99 19.10 4.46
C VAL A 5 29.75 18.11 5.35
N ALA A 6 29.04 17.24 6.07
CA ALA A 6 29.67 16.15 6.80
C ALA A 6 30.02 15.01 5.84
N SER A 7 31.31 14.64 5.78
CA SER A 7 31.82 13.51 5.00
C SER A 7 31.25 12.16 5.45
N PRO A 8 31.10 11.18 4.55
CA PRO A 8 30.66 9.83 4.89
C PRO A 8 31.69 9.13 5.78
N LYS A 9 31.25 8.53 6.89
CA LYS A 9 32.09 7.61 7.68
C LYS A 9 32.19 6.26 6.96
N ALA A 10 33.39 5.70 6.97
CA ALA A 10 33.76 4.47 6.31
C ALA A 10 33.00 3.24 6.85
N TYR A 11 32.73 2.32 5.92
CA TYR A 11 32.05 1.03 6.05
C TYR A 11 32.84 0.07 6.96
N ASP A 12 32.18 -0.47 7.99
CA ASP A 12 32.70 -1.62 8.73
C ASP A 12 32.18 -2.91 8.08
N SER A 13 33.12 -3.78 7.74
CA SER A 13 32.95 -4.86 6.79
C SER A 13 32.62 -6.16 7.50
N ASP A 14 31.35 -6.41 7.88
CA ASP A 14 30.94 -7.76 8.36
C ASP A 14 29.42 -8.01 8.39
N SER A 15 28.71 -7.76 7.29
CA SER A 15 27.35 -8.32 7.14
C SER A 15 27.03 -8.69 5.70
N GLN A 16 27.59 -9.80 5.24
CA GLN A 16 27.11 -10.50 4.05
C GLN A 16 25.78 -11.20 4.35
N LEU A 17 24.65 -10.52 4.13
CA LEU A 17 23.35 -11.15 3.98
C LEU A 17 22.62 -10.54 2.77
N LEU A 18 22.76 -11.23 1.63
CA LEU A 18 21.79 -11.36 0.54
C LEU A 18 20.94 -10.12 0.19
N GLY A 19 21.48 -9.27 -0.69
CA GLY A 19 20.77 -8.80 -1.90
C GLY A 19 19.46 -8.03 -1.77
N ARG A 20 19.06 -7.57 -0.59
CA ARG A 20 18.00 -6.57 -0.43
C ARG A 20 18.67 -5.24 -0.11
N GLN A 21 18.63 -4.31 -1.05
CA GLN A 21 19.03 -2.93 -0.79
C GLN A 21 18.07 -2.40 0.28
N ILE A 22 18.51 -2.37 1.54
CA ILE A 22 17.76 -1.75 2.64
C ILE A 22 17.82 -0.25 2.33
N LEU A 23 16.70 0.31 1.87
CA LEU A 23 16.54 1.76 1.82
C LEU A 23 16.66 2.25 3.26
N GLU A 24 17.77 2.88 3.62
CA GLU A 24 17.88 3.58 4.90
C GLU A 24 16.84 4.70 4.90
N TYR A 25 15.77 4.49 5.67
CA TYR A 25 14.75 5.50 5.90
C TYR A 25 15.21 6.40 7.06
N GLU A 26 15.50 7.66 6.74
CA GLU A 26 15.70 8.67 7.77
C GLU A 26 14.34 9.08 8.34
N VAL A 27 14.12 8.81 9.64
CA VAL A 27 12.92 9.26 10.33
C VAL A 27 13.05 10.77 10.54
N LEU A 28 12.46 11.55 9.63
CA LEU A 28 12.53 13.03 9.63
C LEU A 28 11.93 13.67 10.89
N LYS A 29 10.91 13.03 11.48
CA LYS A 29 10.23 13.51 12.68
C LYS A 29 9.54 12.35 13.39
N LYS A 30 9.87 12.16 14.66
CA LYS A 30 9.13 11.28 15.56
C LYS A 30 8.25 12.16 16.45
N THR A 31 6.95 11.95 16.39
CA THR A 31 5.98 12.65 17.25
C THR A 31 5.31 11.60 18.10
N GLU A 32 5.25 11.79 19.41
CA GLU A 32 4.56 10.84 20.29
C GLU A 32 3.06 10.89 20.02
N HIS A 33 2.48 9.73 19.72
CA HIS A 33 1.03 9.54 19.63
C HIS A 33 0.56 8.96 20.95
N SER A 34 -0.50 9.52 21.53
CA SER A 34 -1.11 9.00 22.76
C SER A 34 -1.98 7.77 22.52
N CYS A 35 -2.18 7.36 21.26
CA CYS A 35 -3.03 6.24 20.91
C CYS A 35 -2.28 4.90 21.01
N VAL A 36 -3.00 3.89 21.49
CA VAL A 36 -2.54 2.50 21.47
C VAL A 36 -2.79 1.95 20.05
N PRO A 37 -1.76 1.45 19.35
CA PRO A 37 -1.93 0.90 18.01
C PRO A 37 -2.81 -0.35 18.05
N ASN A 38 -3.79 -0.42 17.15
CA ASN A 38 -4.63 -1.60 16.99
C ASN A 38 -3.89 -2.66 16.14
N VAL A 39 -3.07 -3.47 16.82
CA VAL A 39 -2.20 -4.49 16.19
C VAL A 39 -3.01 -5.46 15.33
N ALA A 40 -4.18 -5.90 15.80
CA ALA A 40 -5.03 -6.84 15.07
C ALA A 40 -5.51 -6.26 13.73
N GLU A 41 -5.96 -5.00 13.74
CA GLU A 41 -6.37 -4.32 12.51
C GLU A 41 -5.21 -4.08 11.55
N ILE A 42 -4.03 -3.76 12.06
CA ILE A 42 -2.82 -3.57 11.25
C ILE A 42 -2.44 -4.88 10.56
N GLU A 43 -2.38 -5.99 11.29
CA GLU A 43 -2.05 -7.30 10.72
C GLU A 43 -3.07 -7.78 9.69
N VAL A 44 -4.37 -7.60 9.96
CA VAL A 44 -5.43 -7.90 8.98
C VAL A 44 -5.24 -7.08 7.71
N LYS A 45 -4.95 -5.77 7.83
CA LYS A 45 -4.66 -4.89 6.69
C LYS A 45 -3.45 -5.41 5.89
N ILE A 46 -2.36 -5.79 6.56
CA ILE A 46 -1.17 -6.36 5.91
C ILE A 46 -1.54 -7.61 5.11
N LYS A 47 -2.28 -8.56 5.70
CA LYS A 47 -2.70 -9.79 5.00
C LYS A 47 -3.63 -9.50 3.82
N LEU A 48 -4.53 -8.53 3.93
CA LEU A 48 -5.38 -8.12 2.81
C LEU A 48 -4.59 -7.50 1.66
N GLU A 49 -3.55 -6.71 1.95
CA GLU A 49 -2.64 -6.21 0.91
C GLU A 49 -1.87 -7.34 0.22
N THR A 50 -1.43 -8.35 0.99
CA THR A 50 -0.85 -9.58 0.43
C THR A 50 -1.83 -10.32 -0.46
N CYS A 51 -3.10 -10.48 -0.04
CA CYS A 51 -4.16 -11.06 -0.87
C CYS A 51 -4.29 -10.31 -2.20
N LYS A 52 -4.37 -8.97 -2.17
CA LYS A 52 -4.50 -8.15 -3.39
C LYS A 52 -3.33 -8.39 -4.33
N LYS A 53 -2.11 -8.47 -3.79
CA LYS A 53 -0.90 -8.78 -4.56
C LYS A 53 -0.98 -10.16 -5.22
N ARG A 54 -1.20 -11.22 -4.43
CA ARG A 54 -1.33 -12.58 -4.97
C ARG A 54 -2.45 -12.70 -5.99
N VAL A 55 -3.57 -12.01 -5.80
CA VAL A 55 -4.69 -12.05 -6.75
C VAL A 55 -4.33 -11.45 -8.12
N ARG A 56 -3.40 -10.48 -8.16
CA ARG A 56 -2.82 -9.93 -9.40
C ARG A 56 -1.79 -10.86 -10.02
N ASP A 57 -0.91 -11.42 -9.20
CA ASP A 57 0.24 -12.22 -9.66
C ASP A 57 -0.17 -13.65 -10.06
N GLU A 58 -1.09 -14.26 -9.32
CA GLU A 58 -1.55 -15.65 -9.45
C GLU A 58 -2.95 -15.70 -10.10
N THR A 59 -3.06 -15.26 -11.35
CA THR A 59 -4.36 -15.17 -12.05
C THR A 59 -5.06 -16.52 -12.23
N SER A 60 -4.31 -17.62 -12.25
CA SER A 60 -4.79 -19.00 -12.37
C SER A 60 -5.40 -19.57 -11.08
N VAL A 61 -5.02 -19.06 -9.90
CA VAL A 61 -5.50 -19.56 -8.60
C VAL A 61 -6.84 -18.91 -8.26
N PRO A 62 -7.88 -19.61 -7.82
CA PRO A 62 -9.16 -18.98 -7.43
C PRO A 62 -9.00 -17.89 -6.36
N VAL A 63 -9.68 -16.75 -6.53
CA VAL A 63 -9.63 -15.62 -5.56
C VAL A 63 -10.03 -16.05 -4.14
N LEU A 64 -11.03 -16.93 -4.02
CA LEU A 64 -11.47 -17.49 -2.74
C LEU A 64 -10.35 -18.27 -2.06
N GLN A 65 -9.60 -19.07 -2.83
CA GLN A 65 -8.51 -19.88 -2.30
C GLN A 65 -7.40 -18.99 -1.74
N ILE A 66 -6.97 -17.97 -2.50
CA ILE A 66 -5.96 -17.00 -2.02
C ILE A 66 -6.42 -16.32 -0.72
N PHE A 67 -7.68 -15.88 -0.68
CA PHE A 67 -8.24 -15.24 0.50
C PHE A 67 -8.22 -16.16 1.74
N GLN A 68 -8.61 -17.43 1.56
CA GLN A 68 -8.64 -18.42 2.63
C GLN A 68 -7.22 -18.73 3.10
N GLU A 69 -6.27 -18.97 2.20
CA GLU A 69 -4.88 -19.27 2.54
C GLU A 69 -4.27 -18.14 3.37
N GLU A 70 -4.32 -16.89 2.89
CA GLU A 70 -3.67 -15.76 3.55
C GLU A 70 -4.28 -15.38 4.91
N LEU A 71 -5.60 -15.48 5.05
CA LEU A 71 -6.29 -15.12 6.29
C LEU A 71 -6.45 -16.29 7.26
N SER A 72 -6.28 -17.54 6.81
CA SER A 72 -6.35 -18.73 7.67
C SER A 72 -5.42 -18.64 8.88
N GLU A 73 -4.22 -18.10 8.67
CA GLU A 73 -3.22 -17.88 9.72
C GLU A 73 -3.70 -16.93 10.82
N LEU A 74 -4.56 -15.97 10.48
CA LEU A 74 -5.11 -15.02 11.46
C LEU A 74 -6.24 -15.62 12.29
N TYR A 75 -6.98 -16.61 11.76
CA TYR A 75 -8.00 -17.33 12.53
C TYR A 75 -7.40 -18.21 13.64
N GLN A 76 -6.12 -18.59 13.51
CA GLN A 76 -5.39 -19.34 14.54
C GLN A 76 -4.77 -18.42 15.60
N LYS A 77 -4.69 -17.12 15.34
CA LYS A 77 -4.28 -16.11 16.30
C LYS A 77 -5.48 -15.68 17.16
N VAL A 78 -5.17 -15.15 18.34
CA VAL A 78 -6.06 -14.76 19.46
C VAL A 78 -7.42 -14.17 19.02
N TYR A 79 -8.45 -14.30 19.86
CA TYR A 79 -9.81 -13.78 19.68
C TYR A 79 -9.90 -12.33 19.14
N ASP A 80 -8.93 -11.48 19.47
CA ASP A 80 -8.88 -10.06 19.04
C ASP A 80 -8.86 -9.87 17.52
N PHE A 81 -8.41 -10.87 16.76
CA PHE A 81 -8.37 -10.81 15.29
C PHE A 81 -9.70 -11.17 14.65
N VAL A 82 -10.49 -12.05 15.28
CA VAL A 82 -11.73 -12.62 14.70
C VAL A 82 -12.73 -11.51 14.35
N ALA A 83 -12.85 -10.49 15.19
CA ALA A 83 -13.74 -9.35 14.94
C ALA A 83 -13.23 -8.40 13.85
N LYS A 84 -11.95 -8.49 13.46
CA LYS A 84 -11.31 -7.60 12.47
C LYS A 84 -11.15 -8.25 11.12
N ILE A 85 -11.14 -9.58 11.03
CA ILE A 85 -11.04 -10.31 9.77
C ILE A 85 -12.34 -10.09 8.97
N PRO A 86 -12.26 -9.56 7.74
CA PRO A 86 -13.45 -9.42 6.91
C PRO A 86 -13.98 -10.78 6.47
N THR A 87 -15.27 -10.85 6.16
CA THR A 87 -15.84 -12.00 5.46
C THR A 87 -15.43 -11.99 3.99
N TYR A 88 -15.33 -13.16 3.36
CA TYR A 88 -15.03 -13.23 1.93
C TYR A 88 -16.03 -12.44 1.08
N SER A 89 -17.33 -12.46 1.43
CA SER A 89 -18.35 -11.71 0.70
C SER A 89 -18.05 -10.20 0.67
N SER A 90 -17.56 -9.64 1.78
CA SER A 90 -17.19 -8.23 1.87
C SER A 90 -15.91 -7.90 1.08
N ALA A 91 -14.93 -8.82 1.02
CA ALA A 91 -13.67 -8.62 0.32
C ALA A 91 -13.70 -8.99 -1.19
N LYS A 92 -14.61 -9.87 -1.60
CA LYS A 92 -14.66 -10.49 -2.95
C LYS A 92 -14.63 -9.44 -4.06
N THR A 93 -15.46 -8.41 -3.96
CA THR A 93 -15.59 -7.39 -5.01
C THR A 93 -14.28 -6.66 -5.24
N ALA A 94 -13.58 -6.28 -4.17
CA ALA A 94 -12.29 -5.59 -4.25
C ALA A 94 -11.22 -6.51 -4.86
N LEU A 95 -11.11 -7.75 -4.39
CA LEU A 95 -10.12 -8.70 -4.89
C LEU A 95 -10.35 -9.07 -6.37
N CYS A 96 -11.59 -9.37 -6.75
CA CYS A 96 -11.92 -9.64 -8.16
C CYS A 96 -11.68 -8.42 -9.06
N ARG A 97 -11.83 -7.19 -8.54
CA ARG A 97 -11.48 -5.98 -9.27
C ARG A 97 -9.96 -5.88 -9.50
N GLU A 98 -9.13 -6.19 -8.50
CA GLU A 98 -7.68 -6.24 -8.66
C GLU A 98 -7.26 -7.27 -9.73
N ARG A 99 -7.87 -8.46 -9.74
CA ARG A 99 -7.59 -9.46 -10.79
C ARG A 99 -7.97 -8.97 -12.18
N ARG A 100 -9.14 -8.35 -12.33
CA ARG A 100 -9.58 -7.80 -13.62
C ARG A 100 -8.61 -6.73 -14.13
N LYS A 101 -8.06 -5.89 -13.25
CA LYS A 101 -6.99 -4.95 -13.60
C LYS A 101 -5.76 -5.65 -14.14
N ALA A 102 -5.28 -6.69 -13.44
CA ALA A 102 -4.11 -7.46 -13.88
C ALA A 102 -4.32 -8.15 -15.24
N LEU A 103 -5.55 -8.57 -15.54
CA LEU A 103 -5.92 -9.19 -16.83
C LEU A 103 -6.21 -8.18 -17.96
N GLY A 104 -6.04 -6.87 -17.72
CA GLY A 104 -6.36 -5.84 -18.71
C GLY A 104 -7.86 -5.65 -18.98
N ALA A 105 -8.73 -6.25 -18.16
CA ALA A 105 -10.18 -6.14 -18.24
C ALA A 105 -10.72 -4.96 -17.39
N THR A 106 -9.97 -3.86 -17.35
CA THR A 106 -10.31 -2.66 -16.57
C THR A 106 -11.56 -2.00 -17.12
N GLN A 107 -12.57 -1.84 -16.26
CA GLN A 107 -13.64 -0.90 -16.50
C GLN A 107 -13.15 0.51 -16.14
N ASN A 108 -13.59 1.51 -16.90
CA ASN A 108 -13.35 2.91 -16.53
C ASN A 108 -13.95 3.17 -15.14
N PRO A 109 -13.19 3.86 -14.25
CA PRO A 109 -13.69 4.20 -12.92
C PRO A 109 -14.99 5.01 -13.05
N GLN A 110 -16.00 4.64 -12.26
CA GLN A 110 -17.31 5.33 -12.25
C GLN A 110 -17.36 6.46 -11.24
N ASN A 111 -16.36 6.56 -10.36
CA ASN A 111 -16.19 7.63 -9.38
C ASN A 111 -14.73 7.65 -8.87
N ALA A 112 -14.38 8.66 -8.08
CA ALA A 112 -13.03 8.81 -7.54
C ALA A 112 -12.60 7.65 -6.63
N ASN A 113 -13.52 6.99 -5.91
CA ASN A 113 -13.21 5.84 -5.05
C ASN A 113 -12.84 4.58 -5.85
N ASP A 114 -13.16 4.56 -7.14
CA ASP A 114 -12.73 3.53 -8.08
C ASP A 114 -11.27 3.68 -8.55
N ILE A 115 -10.57 4.74 -8.16
CA ILE A 115 -9.16 4.93 -8.47
C ILE A 115 -8.33 4.41 -7.30
N GLN A 116 -8.08 3.10 -7.25
CA GLN A 116 -7.24 2.52 -6.20
C GLN A 116 -5.89 2.11 -6.78
N PHE A 117 -4.83 2.62 -6.18
CA PHE A 117 -3.45 2.22 -6.45
C PHE A 117 -3.07 1.10 -5.50
N ALA A 118 -2.41 0.07 -6.02
CA ALA A 118 -1.88 -0.98 -5.19
C ALA A 118 -0.56 -0.51 -4.55
N ASN A 119 -0.40 -0.70 -3.23
CA ASN A 119 0.73 -0.14 -2.50
C ASN A 119 2.10 -0.59 -3.03
N ASP A 120 2.20 -1.83 -3.51
CA ASP A 120 3.39 -2.41 -4.13
C ASP A 120 3.66 -1.88 -5.54
N THR A 121 2.69 -1.24 -6.18
CA THR A 121 2.85 -0.62 -7.52
C THR A 121 3.20 0.87 -7.45
N LEU A 122 3.18 1.46 -6.25
CA LEU A 122 3.45 2.87 -6.02
C LEU A 122 4.94 3.23 -6.06
N MET A 123 5.83 2.25 -5.98
CA MET A 123 7.28 2.45 -5.94
C MET A 123 7.88 2.48 -7.35
N LEU A 124 8.64 3.53 -7.64
CA LEU A 124 9.51 3.64 -8.79
C LEU A 124 10.78 2.80 -8.58
N PHE A 125 11.52 2.53 -9.67
CA PHE A 125 12.77 1.76 -9.64
C PHE A 125 13.86 2.35 -8.73
N ASN A 126 13.77 3.66 -8.44
CA ASN A 126 14.68 4.37 -7.53
C ASN A 126 14.20 4.36 -6.05
N GLY A 127 13.16 3.58 -5.74
CA GLY A 127 12.59 3.47 -4.38
C GLY A 127 11.72 4.66 -3.95
N LYS A 128 11.42 5.60 -4.85
CA LYS A 128 10.50 6.71 -4.55
C LYS A 128 9.06 6.33 -4.85
N ASN A 129 8.12 6.89 -4.08
CA ASN A 129 6.70 6.75 -4.38
C ASN A 129 6.30 7.75 -5.46
N PHE A 130 5.71 7.29 -6.57
CA PHE A 130 5.24 8.20 -7.63
C PHE A 130 3.97 8.96 -7.23
N LEU A 131 3.19 8.47 -6.25
CA LEU A 131 2.05 9.17 -5.64
C LEU A 131 2.50 9.82 -4.33
N ARG A 132 2.58 11.14 -4.32
CA ARG A 132 3.05 11.94 -3.18
C ARG A 132 1.96 12.22 -2.16
N LEU A 133 0.75 12.54 -2.63
CA LEU A 133 -0.39 12.86 -1.77
C LEU A 133 -1.66 12.25 -2.35
N ASP A 134 -2.48 11.71 -1.45
CA ASP A 134 -3.84 11.24 -1.71
C ASP A 134 -4.69 11.64 -0.50
N PHE A 135 -5.54 12.65 -0.67
CA PHE A 135 -6.36 13.17 0.42
C PHE A 135 -7.70 13.67 -0.09
N GLU A 136 -8.68 13.74 0.81
CA GLU A 136 -9.99 14.30 0.56
C GLU A 136 -10.05 15.73 1.11
N ASN A 137 -10.51 16.68 0.31
CA ASN A 137 -10.67 18.06 0.76
C ASN A 137 -12.00 18.28 1.50
N ASP A 138 -12.20 19.46 2.08
CA ASP A 138 -13.41 19.83 2.82
C ASP A 138 -14.71 19.83 1.98
N GLN A 139 -14.61 19.55 0.68
CA GLN A 139 -15.72 19.48 -0.27
C GLN A 139 -15.90 18.05 -0.83
N ASP A 140 -15.40 17.03 -0.13
CA ASP A 140 -15.45 15.61 -0.52
C ASP A 140 -14.84 15.33 -1.91
N ASN A 141 -13.87 16.15 -2.33
CA ASN A 141 -13.09 15.89 -3.54
C ASN A 141 -11.79 15.20 -3.16
N ARG A 142 -11.54 14.05 -3.78
CA ARG A 142 -10.27 13.36 -3.69
C ARG A 142 -9.21 14.03 -4.58
N ILE A 143 -8.10 14.42 -3.99
CA ILE A 143 -6.96 15.08 -4.62
C ILE A 143 -5.78 14.11 -4.66
N LEU A 144 -5.22 13.91 -5.85
CA LEU A 144 -4.06 13.05 -6.11
C LEU A 144 -2.89 13.89 -6.63
N VAL A 145 -1.72 13.78 -6.00
CA VAL A 145 -0.50 14.51 -6.41
C VAL A 145 0.57 13.50 -6.77
N PHE A 146 1.09 13.58 -8.00
CA PHE A 146 2.11 12.69 -8.53
C PHE A 146 3.49 13.37 -8.60
N GLU A 147 4.57 12.61 -8.41
CA GLU A 147 5.95 13.07 -8.62
C GLU A 147 6.31 12.98 -10.12
N GLY A 148 6.84 14.07 -10.68
CA GLY A 148 7.31 14.17 -12.07
C GLY A 148 8.35 15.28 -12.22
N GLU A 149 9.15 15.25 -13.30
CA GLU A 149 10.20 16.25 -13.58
C GLU A 149 9.64 17.67 -13.76
N GLU A 150 8.37 17.77 -14.18
CA GLU A 150 7.52 18.94 -14.01
C GLU A 150 6.32 18.49 -13.17
N SER A 151 6.05 19.16 -12.05
CA SER A 151 4.95 18.82 -11.15
C SER A 151 3.60 19.01 -11.85
N ARG A 152 3.13 18.01 -12.58
CA ARG A 152 1.82 18.02 -13.23
C ARG A 152 0.77 17.65 -12.19
N TYR A 153 0.06 18.65 -11.69
CA TYR A 153 -1.11 18.46 -10.85
C TYR A 153 -2.28 17.98 -11.70
N LEU A 154 -2.80 16.78 -11.43
CA LEU A 154 -4.03 16.28 -12.02
C LEU A 154 -5.17 16.50 -11.03
N PHE A 155 -5.99 17.53 -11.29
CA PHE A 155 -7.23 17.76 -10.55
C PHE A 155 -8.35 16.95 -11.20
N LEU A 156 -8.77 15.85 -10.56
CA LEU A 156 -9.94 15.09 -11.00
C LEU A 156 -11.17 15.65 -10.29
N ARG A 157 -11.91 16.53 -10.99
CA ARG A 157 -13.26 16.93 -10.56
C ARG A 157 -14.27 15.97 -11.17
N TRP A 158 -14.97 15.22 -10.32
CA TRP A 158 -16.09 14.38 -10.76
C TRP A 158 -17.38 15.20 -10.69
N ASN A 159 -18.01 15.47 -11.83
CA ASN A 159 -19.36 16.02 -11.85
C ASN A 159 -20.34 14.84 -11.93
N SER A 160 -21.20 14.72 -10.91
CA SER A 160 -22.33 13.79 -10.85
C SER A 160 -23.32 14.03 -11.99
#